data_AF-A0A1M5UET6-F1
#
_entry.id   AF-A0A1M5UET6-F1
#
_cell.length_a   1.000
_cell.length_b   1.000
_cell.length_c   1.000
_cell.angle_alpha   90.00
_cell.angle_beta   90.00
_cell.angle_gamma   90.00
#
_symmetry.space_group_name_H-M   'P 1'
#
loop_
_entity.id
_entity.type
_entity.pdbx_description
1 polymer ?
#
loop_
_entity_poly.entity_id
_entity_poly.type
_entity_poly.pdbx_seq_one_letter_code
_entity_poly.pdbx_strand_id
1 'polypeptide(L)'
;MSLVRFNALAGIPLHYDRYLPPSPHVYGTRGKQLFFKAAPRMLGALEACFEQLSSECPMGRPQVITTAGAWVSKGGSHGKGIGFDLDGLHWEGNQWIATSYPQSPSFYLGIESVLRQHFGTVLGFNYDRRHEDHFHIDLGTAVGFNRYSKSRTEYVQACLLHLHGYQIDIDGRYGPDTTATVKEALADLQISGGLSSKENWHQFLRTNAKLGLGACLIAAPEQLPRSA
;
A
#
# COMPACT_ATOMS: atom_id res chain seq x y z
N MET A 1 10.90 -24.73 3.67
CA MET A 1 9.65 -23.97 3.93
C MET A 1 8.66 -24.37 2.84
N SER A 2 7.47 -24.85 3.18
CA SER A 2 6.47 -25.20 2.16
C SER A 2 5.84 -23.92 1.60
N LEU A 3 5.78 -23.84 0.26
CA LEU A 3 5.11 -22.75 -0.44
C LEU A 3 3.74 -23.25 -0.94
N VAL A 4 2.74 -22.39 -0.86
CA VAL A 4 1.41 -22.62 -1.42
C VAL A 4 1.26 -21.84 -2.72
N ARG A 5 0.57 -22.44 -3.69
CA ARG A 5 0.29 -21.84 -5.00
C ARG A 5 -1.11 -21.22 -4.99
N PHE A 6 -1.24 -20.00 -5.48
CA PHE A 6 -2.48 -19.23 -5.49
C PHE A 6 -2.51 -18.27 -6.69
N ASN A 7 -3.69 -17.84 -7.12
CA ASN A 7 -3.89 -16.90 -8.24
C ASN A 7 -5.02 -15.89 -7.97
N ALA A 8 -5.45 -15.82 -6.71
CA ALA A 8 -6.45 -14.89 -6.23
C ALA A 8 -6.20 -14.60 -4.74
N LEU A 9 -6.70 -13.46 -4.26
CA LEU A 9 -6.73 -13.03 -2.86
C LEU A 9 -8.10 -12.44 -2.57
N ALA A 10 -8.79 -12.88 -1.52
CA ALA A 10 -10.13 -12.43 -1.16
C ALA A 10 -11.14 -12.53 -2.33
N GLY A 11 -10.99 -13.56 -3.15
CA GLY A 11 -11.78 -13.77 -4.37
C GLY A 11 -11.40 -12.87 -5.56
N ILE A 12 -10.38 -12.03 -5.44
CA ILE A 12 -9.90 -11.11 -6.48
C ILE A 12 -8.75 -11.78 -7.24
N PRO A 13 -8.82 -11.89 -8.59
CA PRO A 13 -7.75 -12.50 -9.37
C PRO A 13 -6.44 -11.69 -9.32
N LEU A 14 -5.32 -12.41 -9.26
CA LEU A 14 -3.97 -11.84 -9.29
C LEU A 14 -3.38 -11.87 -10.69
N HIS A 15 -2.96 -10.72 -11.17
CA HIS A 15 -2.38 -10.53 -12.49
C HIS A 15 -0.95 -10.03 -12.39
N TYR A 16 -0.15 -10.40 -13.38
CA TYR A 16 1.18 -9.84 -13.61
C TYR A 16 1.11 -8.84 -14.76
N ASP A 17 1.54 -7.61 -14.53
CA ASP A 17 1.53 -6.52 -15.50
C ASP A 17 2.95 -6.05 -15.87
N ARG A 18 4.02 -6.69 -15.41
CA ARG A 18 5.40 -6.24 -15.69
C ARG A 18 5.99 -6.86 -16.97
N TYR A 19 5.17 -7.16 -17.98
CA TYR A 19 5.67 -7.60 -19.29
C TYR A 19 6.35 -6.44 -20.04
N LEU A 20 7.25 -6.77 -20.97
CA LEU A 20 7.89 -5.78 -21.86
C LEU A 20 7.08 -5.57 -23.14
N PRO A 21 7.13 -4.36 -23.75
CA PRO A 21 6.60 -4.13 -25.09
C PRO A 21 7.15 -5.13 -26.11
N PRO A 22 6.36 -5.55 -27.12
CA PRO A 22 5.04 -5.04 -27.49
C PRO A 22 3.86 -5.74 -26.79
N SER A 23 4.07 -6.42 -25.66
CA SER A 23 2.98 -7.04 -24.90
C SER A 23 1.89 -6.01 -24.53
N PRO A 24 0.60 -6.37 -24.61
CA PRO A 24 -0.48 -5.52 -24.09
C PRO A 24 -0.58 -5.53 -22.57
N HIS A 25 0.21 -6.37 -21.88
CA HIS A 25 0.19 -6.56 -20.42
C HIS A 25 1.35 -5.84 -19.73
N VAL A 26 1.69 -4.63 -20.17
CA VAL A 26 2.77 -3.79 -19.58
C VAL A 26 2.31 -3.09 -18.30
N TYR A 27 3.26 -2.51 -17.56
CA TYR A 27 3.01 -1.98 -16.21
C TYR A 27 1.92 -0.91 -16.23
N GLY A 28 1.02 -0.96 -15.25
CA GLY A 28 -0.14 -0.07 -15.16
C GLY A 28 -1.36 -0.51 -15.96
N THR A 29 -1.27 -1.61 -16.72
CA THR A 29 -2.43 -2.26 -17.36
C THR A 29 -3.06 -3.29 -16.41
N ARG A 30 -4.20 -3.87 -16.79
CA ARG A 30 -4.79 -5.00 -16.03
C ARG A 30 -3.93 -6.26 -16.02
N GLY A 31 -2.79 -6.30 -16.73
CA GLY A 31 -1.90 -7.45 -16.75
C GLY A 31 -2.54 -8.74 -17.27
N LYS A 32 -1.95 -9.89 -16.92
CA LYS A 32 -2.43 -11.23 -17.23
C LYS A 32 -2.46 -12.10 -15.98
N GLN A 33 -3.54 -12.85 -15.77
CA GLN A 33 -3.65 -13.73 -14.60
C GLN A 33 -2.54 -14.77 -14.57
N LEU A 34 -1.89 -14.92 -13.41
CA LEU A 34 -0.84 -15.91 -13.17
C LEU A 34 -1.02 -16.58 -11.81
N PHE A 35 -0.31 -17.69 -11.62
CA PHE A 35 -0.15 -18.30 -10.31
C PHE A 35 1.14 -17.82 -9.64
N PHE A 36 1.01 -17.46 -8.37
CA PHE A 36 2.10 -17.05 -7.51
C PHE A 36 2.31 -18.09 -6.41
N LYS A 37 3.40 -17.92 -5.66
CA LYS A 37 3.77 -18.78 -4.53
C LYS A 37 4.08 -17.93 -3.32
N ALA A 38 3.68 -18.37 -2.14
CA ALA A 38 3.98 -17.71 -0.87
C ALA A 38 4.04 -18.74 0.26
N ALA A 39 4.59 -18.36 1.41
CA ALA A 39 4.41 -19.12 2.63
C ALA A 39 2.94 -19.06 3.08
N PRO A 40 2.38 -20.13 3.70
CA PRO A 40 0.98 -20.14 4.15
C PRO A 40 0.58 -18.93 5.01
N ARG A 41 1.46 -18.51 5.93
CA ARG A 41 1.21 -17.34 6.78
C ARG A 41 1.13 -16.02 6.00
N MET A 42 1.89 -15.90 4.91
CA MET A 42 1.85 -14.72 4.05
C MET A 42 0.56 -14.70 3.25
N LEU A 43 0.15 -15.85 2.70
CA LEU A 43 -1.15 -15.97 2.04
C LEU A 43 -2.29 -15.57 2.99
N GLY A 44 -2.31 -16.09 4.22
CA GLY A 44 -3.33 -15.71 5.20
C GLY A 44 -3.36 -14.20 5.52
N ALA A 45 -2.20 -13.56 5.64
CA ALA A 45 -2.12 -12.11 5.87
C ALA A 45 -2.61 -11.30 4.65
N LEU A 46 -2.28 -11.74 3.43
CA LEU A 46 -2.75 -11.13 2.19
C LEU A 46 -4.27 -11.25 2.04
N GLU A 47 -4.83 -12.44 2.28
CA GLU A 47 -6.28 -12.69 2.27
C GLU A 47 -7.01 -11.73 3.22
N ALA A 48 -6.56 -11.65 4.48
CA ALA A 48 -7.15 -10.75 5.48
C ALA A 48 -7.03 -9.27 5.08
N CYS A 49 -5.88 -8.87 4.54
CA CYS A 49 -5.63 -7.51 4.10
C CYS A 49 -6.54 -7.08 2.94
N PHE A 50 -6.68 -7.92 1.91
CA PHE A 50 -7.50 -7.56 0.74
C PHE A 50 -9.00 -7.71 0.99
N GLU A 51 -9.42 -8.58 1.92
CA GLU A 51 -10.80 -8.60 2.41
C GLU A 51 -11.13 -7.28 3.13
N GLN A 52 -10.26 -6.84 4.05
CA GLN A 52 -10.43 -5.55 4.74
C GLN A 52 -10.44 -4.38 3.74
N LEU A 53 -9.46 -4.32 2.83
CA LEU A 53 -9.38 -3.26 1.83
C LEU A 53 -10.65 -3.18 0.98
N SER A 54 -11.18 -4.33 0.55
CA SER A 54 -12.44 -4.38 -0.21
C SER A 54 -13.65 -3.90 0.59
N SER A 55 -13.66 -4.15 1.91
CA SER A 55 -14.74 -3.72 2.80
C SER A 55 -14.70 -2.23 3.15
N GLU A 56 -13.50 -1.64 3.21
CA GLU A 56 -13.30 -0.24 3.59
C GLU A 56 -13.27 0.71 2.39
N CYS A 57 -12.91 0.21 1.20
CA CYS A 57 -12.87 1.00 -0.02
C CYS A 57 -14.30 1.30 -0.52
N PRO A 58 -14.70 2.58 -0.72
CA PRO A 58 -16.03 2.92 -1.23
C PRO A 58 -16.34 2.35 -2.63
N MET A 59 -15.31 2.04 -3.43
CA MET A 59 -15.48 1.36 -4.73
C MET A 59 -15.72 -0.16 -4.57
N GLY A 60 -15.69 -0.68 -3.34
CA GLY A 60 -15.83 -2.08 -3.01
C GLY A 60 -14.65 -2.93 -3.46
N ARG A 61 -14.93 -4.19 -3.80
CA ARG A 61 -13.93 -5.18 -4.20
C ARG A 61 -13.35 -4.85 -5.59
N PRO A 62 -12.01 -4.74 -5.75
CA PRO A 62 -11.37 -4.66 -7.06
C PRO A 62 -11.68 -5.89 -7.92
N GLN A 63 -11.70 -5.72 -9.24
CA GLN A 63 -11.79 -6.82 -10.19
C GLN A 63 -10.45 -7.50 -10.45
N VAL A 64 -9.32 -6.79 -10.27
CA VAL A 64 -7.96 -7.31 -10.47
C VAL A 64 -7.00 -6.67 -9.47
N ILE A 65 -6.07 -7.46 -8.94
CA ILE A 65 -4.85 -6.99 -8.26
C ILE A 65 -3.67 -7.26 -9.20
N THR A 66 -2.86 -6.24 -9.53
CA THR A 66 -1.59 -6.42 -10.24
C THR A 66 -0.42 -6.49 -9.28
N THR A 67 0.52 -7.40 -9.56
CA THR A 67 1.62 -7.72 -8.64
C THR A 67 2.82 -8.33 -9.38
N ALA A 68 4.03 -8.04 -8.88
CA ALA A 68 5.25 -8.74 -9.25
C ALA A 68 5.39 -10.12 -8.56
N GLY A 69 4.49 -10.42 -7.61
CA GLY A 69 4.39 -11.68 -6.90
C GLY A 69 4.92 -11.66 -5.46
N ALA A 70 4.96 -12.84 -4.85
CA ALA A 70 5.28 -13.04 -3.43
C ALA A 70 6.51 -13.92 -3.15
N TRP A 71 7.03 -14.56 -4.20
CA TRP A 71 8.19 -15.44 -4.09
C TRP A 71 9.00 -15.45 -5.36
N VAL A 72 10.31 -15.34 -5.19
CA VAL A 72 11.33 -15.60 -6.22
C VAL A 72 12.53 -16.26 -5.55
N SER A 73 13.27 -17.10 -6.29
CA SER A 73 14.43 -17.82 -5.76
C SER A 73 15.64 -16.88 -5.59
N LYS A 74 15.59 -16.01 -4.56
CA LYS A 74 16.65 -15.08 -4.17
C LYS A 74 16.72 -14.95 -2.64
N GLY A 75 17.67 -14.18 -2.11
CA GLY A 75 17.69 -13.86 -0.67
C GLY A 75 16.53 -12.96 -0.22
N GLY A 76 16.41 -12.73 1.10
CA GLY A 76 15.44 -11.78 1.66
C GLY A 76 13.99 -12.29 1.78
N SER A 77 13.03 -11.38 2.00
CA SER A 77 11.62 -11.67 2.30
C SER A 77 10.93 -12.46 1.18
N HIS A 78 11.17 -12.08 -0.07
CA HIS A 78 10.70 -12.82 -1.26
C HIS A 78 11.23 -14.25 -1.33
N GLY A 79 12.52 -14.47 -1.03
CA GLY A 79 13.10 -15.82 -0.96
C GLY A 79 12.45 -16.75 0.06
N LYS A 80 11.99 -16.15 1.17
CA LYS A 80 11.27 -16.81 2.26
C LYS A 80 9.77 -16.96 1.98
N GLY A 81 9.26 -16.40 0.88
CA GLY A 81 7.84 -16.39 0.54
C GLY A 81 6.98 -15.54 1.49
N ILE A 82 7.57 -14.52 2.11
CA ILE A 82 6.89 -13.63 3.06
C ILE A 82 6.90 -12.17 2.64
N GLY A 83 7.37 -11.88 1.42
CA GLY A 83 7.23 -10.59 0.77
C GLY A 83 6.11 -10.64 -0.27
N PHE A 84 5.61 -9.48 -0.67
CA PHE A 84 4.67 -9.30 -1.77
C PHE A 84 4.86 -7.91 -2.34
N ASP A 85 4.81 -7.79 -3.67
CA ASP A 85 4.92 -6.49 -4.35
C ASP A 85 3.56 -6.16 -4.98
N LEU A 86 2.87 -5.12 -4.48
CA LEU A 86 1.58 -4.66 -5.00
C LEU A 86 1.80 -3.52 -6.00
N ASP A 87 1.42 -3.74 -7.26
CA ASP A 87 1.60 -2.78 -8.35
C ASP A 87 0.36 -1.91 -8.56
N GLY A 88 -0.84 -2.49 -8.44
CA GLY A 88 -2.09 -1.78 -8.70
C GLY A 88 -3.36 -2.56 -8.36
N LEU A 89 -4.49 -1.84 -8.40
CA LEU A 89 -5.85 -2.31 -8.15
C LEU A 89 -6.76 -1.75 -9.24
N HIS A 90 -7.55 -2.62 -9.87
CA HIS A 90 -8.45 -2.23 -10.96
C HIS A 90 -9.89 -2.56 -10.61
N TRP A 91 -10.75 -1.54 -10.63
CA TRP A 91 -12.21 -1.66 -10.56
C TRP A 91 -12.81 -1.49 -11.96
N GLU A 92 -14.14 -1.51 -12.05
CA GLU A 92 -14.83 -1.08 -13.27
C GLU A 92 -14.71 0.44 -13.43
N GLY A 93 -14.20 0.89 -14.58
CA GLY A 93 -14.03 2.32 -14.90
C GLY A 93 -12.97 3.07 -14.10
N ASN A 94 -12.37 2.46 -13.07
CA ASN A 94 -11.41 3.10 -12.17
C ASN A 94 -10.20 2.19 -11.90
N GLN A 95 -9.04 2.80 -11.64
CA GLN A 95 -7.84 2.08 -11.26
C GLN A 95 -6.95 2.92 -10.36
N TRP A 96 -6.19 2.22 -9.52
CA TRP A 96 -5.08 2.79 -8.78
C TRP A 96 -3.81 2.02 -9.15
N ILE A 97 -2.75 2.73 -9.49
CA ILE A 97 -1.42 2.20 -9.79
C ILE A 97 -0.44 2.88 -8.85
N ALA A 98 0.54 2.16 -8.29
CA ALA A 98 1.43 2.71 -7.26
C ALA A 98 2.16 4.00 -7.68
N THR A 99 2.50 4.15 -8.97
CA THR A 99 3.11 5.39 -9.50
C THR A 99 2.17 6.62 -9.48
N SER A 100 0.87 6.45 -9.17
CA SER A 100 -0.08 7.56 -9.08
C SER A 100 0.05 8.36 -7.78
N TYR A 101 1.01 8.04 -6.90
CA TYR A 101 1.20 8.76 -5.63
C TYR A 101 1.28 10.30 -5.80
N PRO A 102 2.05 10.87 -6.75
CA PRO A 102 2.12 12.32 -6.91
C PRO A 102 0.78 12.97 -7.30
N GLN A 103 -0.09 12.24 -8.00
CA GLN A 103 -1.38 12.74 -8.48
C GLN A 103 -2.53 12.45 -7.50
N SER A 104 -2.40 11.42 -6.68
CA SER A 104 -3.46 10.95 -5.77
C SER A 104 -2.86 10.44 -4.46
N PRO A 105 -2.14 11.30 -3.70
CA PRO A 105 -1.44 10.88 -2.49
C PRO A 105 -2.42 10.40 -1.42
N SER A 106 -3.61 11.00 -1.32
CA SER A 106 -4.59 10.63 -0.30
C SER A 106 -5.09 9.19 -0.46
N PHE A 107 -5.48 8.78 -1.67
CA PHE A 107 -5.94 7.41 -1.92
C PHE A 107 -4.80 6.38 -1.79
N TYR A 108 -3.61 6.73 -2.27
CA TYR A 108 -2.40 5.93 -2.07
C TYR A 108 -2.12 5.67 -0.58
N LEU A 109 -2.18 6.73 0.24
CA LEU A 109 -1.96 6.62 1.68
C LEU A 109 -3.09 5.85 2.37
N GLY A 110 -4.33 5.94 1.87
CA GLY A 110 -5.45 5.10 2.35
C GLY A 110 -5.18 3.62 2.14
N ILE A 111 -4.68 3.22 0.98
CA ILE A 111 -4.23 1.83 0.72
C ILE A 111 -3.08 1.47 1.66
N GLU A 112 -2.06 2.33 1.76
CA GLU A 112 -0.91 2.09 2.64
C GLU A 112 -1.32 1.91 4.10
N SER A 113 -2.31 2.68 4.56
CA SER A 113 -2.88 2.56 5.90
C SER A 113 -3.46 1.18 6.15
N VAL A 114 -4.18 0.59 5.19
CA VAL A 114 -4.69 -0.79 5.30
C VAL A 114 -3.52 -1.78 5.32
N LEU A 115 -2.55 -1.64 4.40
CA LEU A 115 -1.38 -2.52 4.35
C LEU A 115 -0.62 -2.54 5.69
N ARG A 116 -0.39 -1.37 6.30
CA ARG A 116 0.34 -1.25 7.58
C ARG A 116 -0.41 -1.81 8.79
N GLN A 117 -1.70 -2.14 8.67
CA GLN A 117 -2.43 -2.87 9.70
C GLN A 117 -2.08 -4.36 9.72
N HIS A 118 -1.62 -4.91 8.58
CA HIS A 118 -1.33 -6.34 8.41
C HIS A 118 0.17 -6.66 8.32
N PHE A 119 0.97 -5.73 7.79
CA PHE A 119 2.38 -5.95 7.50
C PHE A 119 3.26 -4.99 8.30
N GLY A 120 4.30 -5.52 8.95
CA GLY A 120 5.24 -4.70 9.72
C GLY A 120 6.20 -3.90 8.84
N THR A 121 6.52 -4.43 7.66
CA THR A 121 7.32 -3.76 6.65
C THR A 121 6.41 -3.38 5.49
N VAL A 122 6.36 -2.08 5.18
CA VAL A 122 5.68 -1.54 4.00
C VAL A 122 6.61 -0.48 3.42
N LEU A 123 7.11 -0.69 2.21
CA LEU A 123 7.98 0.24 1.49
C LEU A 123 7.21 0.70 0.25
N GLY A 124 7.16 2.01 0.03
CA GLY A 124 6.41 2.60 -1.08
C GLY A 124 7.16 3.78 -1.67
N PHE A 125 6.41 4.70 -2.26
CA PHE A 125 6.92 5.72 -3.17
C PHE A 125 8.03 6.58 -2.56
N ASN A 126 7.84 7.02 -1.32
CA ASN A 126 8.82 7.88 -0.64
C ASN A 126 10.09 7.15 -0.19
N TYR A 127 10.09 5.82 -0.13
CA TYR A 127 11.17 5.07 0.51
C TYR A 127 12.48 5.11 -0.30
N ASP A 128 12.43 4.72 -1.57
CA ASP A 128 13.51 4.89 -2.54
C ASP A 128 13.00 4.64 -3.97
N ARG A 129 13.83 4.94 -4.96
CA ARG A 129 13.51 4.77 -6.38
C ARG A 129 13.08 3.35 -6.77
N ARG A 130 13.47 2.32 -6.02
CA ARG A 130 13.09 0.93 -6.34
C ARG A 130 11.65 0.63 -5.95
N HIS A 131 11.03 1.46 -5.10
CA HIS A 131 9.67 1.27 -4.60
C HIS A 131 8.72 2.38 -5.04
N GLU A 132 9.15 3.26 -5.95
CA GLU A 132 8.27 4.27 -6.59
C GLU A 132 7.13 3.64 -7.41
N ASP A 133 7.31 2.40 -7.88
CA ASP A 133 6.38 1.70 -8.75
C ASP A 133 5.59 0.56 -8.07
N HIS A 134 5.72 0.37 -6.76
CA HIS A 134 4.95 -0.64 -6.02
C HIS A 134 4.99 -0.43 -4.51
N PHE A 135 4.07 -1.07 -3.79
CA PHE A 135 4.30 -1.35 -2.37
C PHE A 135 5.00 -2.70 -2.20
N HIS A 136 6.18 -2.69 -1.59
CA HIS A 136 6.73 -3.91 -0.99
C HIS A 136 6.16 -4.10 0.41
N ILE A 137 5.49 -5.22 0.66
CA ILE A 137 4.94 -5.58 1.97
C ILE A 137 5.51 -6.91 2.45
N ASP A 138 5.91 -6.99 3.72
CA ASP A 138 6.42 -8.24 4.29
C ASP A 138 6.11 -8.46 5.79
N LEU A 139 6.23 -9.73 6.19
CA LEU A 139 6.09 -10.21 7.57
C LEU A 139 7.42 -10.34 8.32
N GLY A 140 8.48 -9.69 7.83
CA GLY A 140 9.82 -9.73 8.42
C GLY A 140 9.93 -8.96 9.74
N THR A 141 9.05 -7.97 9.94
CA THR A 141 8.95 -7.21 11.19
C THR A 141 7.52 -7.22 11.72
N ALA A 142 7.34 -6.95 13.02
CA ALA A 142 6.03 -6.87 13.64
C ALA A 142 5.30 -5.57 13.28
N VAL A 143 3.97 -5.64 13.14
CA VAL A 143 3.09 -4.47 13.01
C VAL A 143 3.21 -3.59 14.26
N GLY A 144 3.38 -2.29 14.04
CA GLY A 144 3.51 -1.26 15.07
C GLY A 144 4.30 -0.06 14.57
N PHE A 145 4.26 1.06 15.28
CA PHE A 145 5.10 2.20 14.96
C PHE A 145 6.52 2.01 15.50
N ASN A 146 7.53 2.42 14.71
CA ASN A 146 8.92 2.53 15.17
C ASN A 146 9.52 3.81 14.59
N ARG A 147 9.81 4.79 15.46
CA ARG A 147 10.35 6.10 15.07
C ARG A 147 11.72 6.06 14.39
N TYR A 148 12.45 4.94 14.49
CA TYR A 148 13.73 4.74 13.82
C TYR A 148 13.59 4.06 12.45
N SER A 149 12.37 3.66 12.08
CA SER A 149 12.10 3.14 10.75
C SER A 149 11.82 4.30 9.81
N LYS A 150 12.68 4.47 8.80
CA LYS A 150 12.52 5.46 7.72
C LYS A 150 11.12 5.35 7.09
N SER A 151 10.74 4.17 6.59
CA SER A 151 9.46 4.02 5.89
C SER A 151 8.23 4.29 6.78
N ARG A 152 8.27 3.93 8.07
CA ARG A 152 7.16 4.25 9.00
C ARG A 152 7.08 5.74 9.27
N THR A 153 8.22 6.42 9.34
CA THR A 153 8.29 7.86 9.55
C THR A 153 7.80 8.63 8.33
N GLU A 154 8.25 8.26 7.13
CA GLU A 154 7.79 8.87 5.87
C GLU A 154 6.29 8.72 5.69
N TYR A 155 5.71 7.56 6.03
CA TYR A 155 4.27 7.38 6.02
C TYR A 155 3.55 8.32 6.99
N VAL A 156 4.03 8.44 8.23
CA VAL A 156 3.42 9.36 9.21
C VAL A 156 3.48 10.79 8.70
N GLN A 157 4.65 11.25 8.25
CA GLN A 157 4.83 12.59 7.68
C GLN A 157 3.91 12.82 6.46
N ALA A 158 3.83 11.84 5.56
CA ALA A 158 2.96 11.91 4.38
C ALA A 158 1.47 11.98 4.74
N CYS A 159 1.01 11.21 5.73
CA CYS A 159 -0.36 11.33 6.23
C CYS A 159 -0.62 12.69 6.86
N LEU A 160 0.29 13.20 7.68
CA LEU A 160 0.16 14.52 8.30
C LEU A 160 0.03 15.62 7.23
N LEU A 161 0.85 15.55 6.18
CA LEU A 161 0.81 16.50 5.06
C LEU A 161 -0.46 16.36 4.22
N HIS A 162 -0.73 15.16 3.70
CA HIS A 162 -1.72 14.97 2.62
C HIS A 162 -3.12 14.59 3.10
N LEU A 163 -3.28 14.07 4.33
CA LEU A 163 -4.58 13.69 4.87
C LEU A 163 -5.07 14.66 5.94
N HIS A 164 -4.14 15.23 6.73
CA HIS A 164 -4.48 16.11 7.85
C HIS A 164 -4.12 17.59 7.62
N GLY A 165 -3.43 17.92 6.53
CA GLY A 165 -3.17 19.30 6.11
C GLY A 165 -2.07 20.04 6.89
N TYR A 166 -1.30 19.35 7.72
CA TYR A 166 -0.16 19.95 8.42
C TYR A 166 0.96 20.30 7.42
N GLN A 167 1.72 21.36 7.73
CA GLN A 167 2.88 21.75 6.95
C GLN A 167 4.13 21.10 7.54
N ILE A 168 4.57 19.98 6.96
CA ILE A 168 5.75 19.23 7.40
C ILE A 168 6.45 18.60 6.21
N ASP A 169 7.78 18.52 6.28
CA ASP A 169 8.59 17.83 5.28
C ASP A 169 8.53 16.31 5.45
N ILE A 170 8.59 15.58 4.33
CA ILE A 170 8.72 14.12 4.29
C ILE A 170 10.19 13.78 4.09
N ASP A 171 10.95 13.64 5.18
CA ASP A 171 12.39 13.35 5.16
C ASP A 171 12.75 11.97 5.76
N GLY A 172 11.76 11.28 6.32
CA GLY A 172 11.91 9.98 6.97
C GLY A 172 12.68 10.00 8.29
N ARG A 173 12.88 11.17 8.90
CA ARG A 173 13.54 11.36 10.20
C ARG A 173 12.53 11.81 11.25
N TYR A 174 12.39 11.02 12.31
CA TYR A 174 11.47 11.36 13.39
C TYR A 174 12.12 12.36 14.36
N GLY A 175 12.20 13.63 13.92
CA GLY A 175 12.83 14.74 14.64
C GLY A 175 11.87 15.52 15.54
N PRO A 176 12.32 16.68 16.07
CA PRO A 176 11.49 17.58 16.89
C PRO A 176 10.20 18.03 16.18
N ASP A 177 10.29 18.41 14.90
CA ASP A 177 9.14 18.89 14.13
C ASP A 177 8.09 17.78 13.96
N THR A 178 8.51 16.59 13.51
CA THR A 178 7.61 15.42 13.45
C THR A 178 7.03 15.07 14.82
N THR A 179 7.81 15.21 15.90
CA THR A 179 7.32 14.94 17.26
C THR A 179 6.21 15.92 17.67
N ALA A 180 6.40 17.22 17.40
CA ALA A 180 5.41 18.24 17.70
C ALA A 180 4.13 18.05 16.88
N THR A 181 4.26 17.90 15.56
CA THR A 181 3.11 17.72 14.66
C THR A 181 2.34 16.43 14.93
N VAL A 182 3.02 15.32 15.23
CA VAL A 182 2.31 14.08 15.64
C VAL A 182 1.53 14.30 16.93
N LYS A 183 2.09 15.03 17.91
CA LYS A 183 1.38 15.29 19.16
C LYS A 183 0.11 16.10 18.94
N GLU A 184 0.18 17.13 18.10
CA GLU A 184 -0.98 17.95 17.70
C GLU A 184 -2.03 17.10 16.96
N ALA A 185 -1.60 16.35 15.95
CA ALA A 185 -2.49 15.46 15.18
C ALA A 185 -3.18 14.40 16.05
N LEU A 186 -2.47 13.78 16.99
CA LEU A 186 -3.09 12.82 17.90
C LEU A 186 -4.10 13.49 18.84
N ALA A 187 -3.87 14.74 19.26
CA ALA A 187 -4.83 15.48 20.05
C ALA A 187 -6.10 15.79 19.23
N ASP A 188 -5.95 16.25 17.98
CA ASP A 188 -7.07 16.55 17.07
C ASP A 188 -7.87 15.29 16.74
N LEU A 189 -7.20 14.15 16.59
CA LEU A 189 -7.82 12.83 16.38
C LEU A 189 -8.34 12.19 17.67
N GLN A 190 -8.20 12.85 18.83
CA GLN A 190 -8.60 12.36 20.15
C GLN A 190 -7.95 11.02 20.53
N ILE A 191 -6.73 10.77 20.06
CA ILE A 191 -5.92 9.59 20.38
C ILE A 191 -5.00 9.92 21.56
N SER A 192 -5.31 9.38 22.73
CA SER A 192 -4.51 9.62 23.95
C SER A 192 -3.21 8.82 23.94
N GLY A 193 -2.07 9.48 24.18
CA GLY A 193 -0.75 8.84 24.24
C GLY A 193 0.06 9.03 22.95
N GLY A 194 0.93 8.07 22.63
CA GLY A 194 1.82 8.14 21.46
C GLY A 194 1.66 6.98 20.49
N LEU A 195 2.13 7.16 19.25
CA LEU A 195 2.05 6.12 18.20
C LEU A 195 2.83 4.83 18.54
N SER A 196 3.76 4.85 19.51
CA SER A 196 4.47 3.64 19.94
C SER A 196 3.57 2.62 20.65
N SER A 197 2.39 3.03 21.12
CA SER A 197 1.34 2.09 21.53
C SER A 197 0.77 1.40 20.29
N LYS A 198 0.74 0.06 20.30
CA LYS A 198 0.17 -0.70 19.18
C LYS A 198 -1.30 -0.34 18.93
N GLU A 199 -2.06 -0.08 19.99
CA GLU A 199 -3.46 0.33 19.89
C GLU A 199 -3.59 1.69 19.19
N ASN A 200 -2.83 2.68 19.65
CA ASN A 200 -2.84 4.04 19.06
C ASN A 200 -2.36 4.02 17.60
N TRP A 201 -1.38 3.17 17.29
CA TRP A 201 -0.94 2.95 15.92
C TRP A 201 -2.08 2.43 15.05
N HIS A 202 -2.79 1.39 15.48
CA HIS A 202 -3.94 0.87 14.73
C HIS A 202 -5.07 1.89 14.60
N GLN A 203 -5.36 2.66 15.66
CA GLN A 203 -6.37 3.72 15.60
C GLN A 203 -5.99 4.79 14.57
N PHE A 204 -4.73 5.21 14.55
CA PHE A 204 -4.20 6.16 13.55
C PHE A 204 -4.30 5.58 12.13
N LEU A 205 -3.91 4.32 11.92
CA LEU A 205 -4.03 3.65 10.62
C LEU A 205 -5.48 3.55 10.15
N ARG A 206 -6.43 3.13 10.99
CA ARG A 206 -7.85 3.04 10.61
C ARG A 206 -8.44 4.39 10.23
N THR A 207 -8.07 5.43 10.97
CA THR A 207 -8.50 6.80 10.68
C THR A 207 -7.99 7.25 9.31
N ASN A 208 -6.71 7.02 9.03
CA ASN A 208 -6.10 7.39 7.76
C ASN A 208 -6.61 6.54 6.59
N ALA A 209 -6.88 5.25 6.80
CA ALA A 209 -7.50 4.39 5.80
C ALA A 209 -8.87 4.94 5.37
N LYS A 210 -9.72 5.29 6.34
CA LYS A 210 -11.03 5.88 6.09
C LYS A 210 -10.95 7.22 5.35
N LEU A 211 -10.05 8.12 5.79
CA LEU A 211 -9.86 9.42 5.15
C LEU A 211 -9.31 9.28 3.71
N GLY A 212 -8.27 8.48 3.55
CA GLY A 212 -7.57 8.29 2.28
C GLY A 212 -8.42 7.57 1.24
N LEU A 213 -9.06 6.44 1.60
CA LEU A 213 -9.94 5.70 0.70
C LEU A 213 -11.23 6.46 0.38
N GLY A 214 -11.67 7.35 1.29
CA GLY A 214 -12.81 8.23 1.08
C GLY A 214 -12.54 9.36 0.07
N ALA A 215 -11.28 9.70 -0.18
CA ALA A 215 -10.90 10.62 -1.26
C ALA A 215 -11.09 9.90 -2.61
N CYS A 216 -12.18 10.20 -3.33
CA CYS A 216 -12.47 9.60 -4.63
C CYS A 216 -11.23 9.67 -5.55
N LEU A 217 -10.95 8.57 -6.24
CA LEU A 217 -10.03 8.58 -7.36
C LEU A 217 -10.57 9.56 -8.41
N ILE A 218 -9.78 10.57 -8.78
CA ILE A 218 -10.05 11.35 -9.98
C ILE A 218 -9.97 10.36 -11.14
N ALA A 219 -11.05 10.25 -11.91
CA ALA A 219 -11.14 9.36 -13.07
C ALA A 219 -9.88 9.51 -13.94
N ALA A 220 -9.37 8.39 -14.45
CA ALA A 220 -8.24 8.41 -15.37
C ALA A 220 -8.54 9.40 -16.52
N PRO A 221 -7.57 10.23 -16.95
CA PRO A 221 -7.80 11.10 -18.09
C PRO A 221 -8.22 10.21 -19.27
N GLU A 222 -9.38 10.54 -19.83
CA GLU A 222 -9.85 10.00 -21.11
C GLU A 222 -8.65 10.04 -22.07
N GLN A 223 -8.31 8.89 -22.66
CA GLN A 223 -7.38 8.88 -23.77
C GLN A 223 -7.95 9.81 -24.83
N LEU A 224 -7.35 10.99 -24.98
CA LEU A 224 -7.69 11.94 -26.02
C LEU A 224 -7.88 11.16 -27.32
N PRO A 225 -9.04 11.28 -28.00
CA PRO A 225 -9.22 10.61 -29.28
C PRO A 225 -8.07 11.04 -30.18
N ARG A 226 -7.34 10.06 -30.72
CA ARG A 226 -6.36 10.33 -31.77
C ARG A 226 -7.13 11.01 -32.90
N SER A 227 -6.87 12.28 -33.11
CA SER A 227 -7.32 12.99 -34.30
C SER A 227 -6.76 12.24 -35.51
N ALA A 228 -7.67 11.72 -36.33
CA ALA A 228 -7.43 11.37 -37.72
C ALA A 228 -7.82 12.57 -38.59
#